data_AF-A0A512BA54-F1
#
_entry.id   AF-A0A512BA54-F1
#
_cell.length_a   1.000
_cell.length_b   1.000
_cell.length_c   1.000
_cell.angle_alpha   90.00
_cell.angle_beta   90.00
_cell.angle_gamma   90.00
#
_symmetry.space_group_name_H-M   'P 1'
#
loop_
_entity.id
_entity.type
_entity.pdbx_description
1 polymer ?
#
loop_
_entity_poly.entity_id
_entity_poly.type
_entity_poly.pdbx_seq_one_letter_code
_entity_poly.pdbx_strand_id
1 'polypeptide(L)'
;MTLFEKVERLQLVKKIVDRVELGSVVDNGVKTRVILDHDEFLKALDLIQQIDAFHEFVTTFSKYNLTLTGGLLHEKSSGEFKDALVSLSKLVDALYVELAKIAGEPKAEDILIKLPPISDFKDLSKTSDVFDKILSQAIINSTINGQVVIEGVENGSIWMKVYVGSLTAVSLIGGLTWSAAVANKKYQESRYIEQLVRQQDLQNDQKELMIKVQQQTTQMLIDAEAVHLYHEYFKTGDSDPDQINRLKLSVKLLAEEISKGAEVIPALAAPEDVKNLFPDMKNLPGVESRIKQIDDKK
;
A
#
# COMPACT_ATOMS: atom_id res chain seq x y z
N MET A 1 1.92 -2.34 12.93
CA MET A 1 0.89 -3.09 12.22
C MET A 1 -0.46 -2.63 12.71
N THR A 2 -1.31 -2.17 11.80
CA THR A 2 -2.65 -1.64 12.07
C THR A 2 -3.63 -2.78 12.35
N LEU A 3 -4.78 -2.48 12.97
CA LEU A 3 -5.91 -3.38 13.11
C LEU A 3 -6.40 -3.85 11.75
N PHE A 4 -6.51 -2.96 10.76
CA PHE A 4 -6.89 -3.34 9.39
C PHE A 4 -5.93 -4.40 8.84
N GLU A 5 -4.61 -4.14 8.86
CA GLU A 5 -3.60 -5.10 8.40
C GLU A 5 -3.69 -6.45 9.14
N LYS A 6 -3.99 -6.45 10.45
CA LYS A 6 -4.19 -7.70 11.21
C LYS A 6 -5.35 -8.51 10.66
N VAL A 7 -6.50 -7.88 10.38
CA VAL A 7 -7.68 -8.56 9.83
C VAL A 7 -7.40 -9.14 8.45
N GLU A 8 -6.73 -8.38 7.59
CA GLU A 8 -6.37 -8.85 6.24
C GLU A 8 -5.41 -10.04 6.29
N ARG A 9 -4.38 -9.97 7.13
CA ARG A 9 -3.44 -11.09 7.33
C ARG A 9 -4.15 -12.33 7.85
N LEU A 10 -5.02 -12.18 8.84
CA LEU A 10 -5.81 -13.31 9.37
C LEU A 10 -6.73 -13.92 8.32
N GLN A 11 -7.35 -13.11 7.45
CA GLN A 11 -8.18 -13.62 6.37
C GLN A 11 -7.36 -14.45 5.36
N LEU A 12 -6.18 -13.97 4.98
CA LEU A 12 -5.27 -14.70 4.08
C LEU A 12 -4.78 -16.00 4.72
N VAL A 13 -4.38 -15.94 5.98
CA VAL A 13 -3.90 -17.10 6.73
C VAL A 13 -4.99 -18.14 6.89
N LYS A 14 -6.23 -17.74 7.22
CA LYS A 14 -7.39 -18.63 7.28
C LYS A 14 -7.55 -19.40 5.97
N LYS A 15 -7.57 -18.69 4.83
CA LYS A 15 -7.68 -19.31 3.50
C LYS A 15 -6.57 -20.33 3.24
N ILE A 16 -5.33 -20.08 3.68
CA ILE A 16 -4.21 -21.01 3.48
C ILE A 16 -4.34 -22.20 4.42
N VAL A 17 -4.44 -21.94 5.73
CA VAL A 17 -4.45 -22.95 6.79
C VAL A 17 -5.59 -23.95 6.61
N ASP A 18 -6.78 -23.50 6.21
CA ASP A 18 -7.94 -24.38 5.99
C ASP A 18 -7.79 -25.32 4.78
N ARG A 19 -6.83 -25.05 3.89
CA ARG A 19 -6.51 -25.89 2.72
C ARG A 19 -5.28 -26.79 2.92
N VAL A 20 -4.56 -26.64 4.03
CA VAL A 20 -3.34 -27.42 4.27
C VAL A 20 -3.68 -28.90 4.45
N GLU A 21 -3.20 -29.72 3.53
CA GLU A 21 -3.36 -31.17 3.55
C GLU A 21 -2.02 -31.91 3.67
N LEU A 22 -2.08 -33.08 4.31
CA LEU A 22 -0.94 -33.99 4.45
C LEU A 22 -1.02 -35.12 3.43
N GLY A 23 -0.17 -35.05 2.41
CA GLY A 23 0.10 -36.13 1.47
C GLY A 23 0.89 -37.29 2.09
N SER A 24 1.20 -38.31 1.29
CA SER A 24 2.10 -39.40 1.67
C SER A 24 3.05 -39.68 0.53
N VAL A 25 4.34 -39.74 0.83
CA VAL A 25 5.40 -40.16 -0.08
C VAL A 25 6.01 -41.43 0.50
N VAL A 26 6.14 -42.48 -0.31
CA VAL A 26 6.86 -43.70 0.08
C VAL A 26 8.20 -43.66 -0.62
N ASP A 27 9.27 -43.56 0.16
CA ASP A 27 10.64 -43.66 -0.34
C ASP A 27 11.35 -44.81 0.38
N ASN A 28 11.91 -45.75 -0.38
CA ASN A 28 12.58 -46.96 0.13
C ASN A 28 11.79 -47.74 1.20
N GLY A 29 10.46 -47.80 1.07
CA GLY A 29 9.56 -48.50 2.01
C GLY A 29 9.24 -47.74 3.30
N VAL A 30 9.82 -46.55 3.50
CA VAL A 30 9.48 -45.64 4.59
C VAL A 30 8.39 -44.68 4.11
N LYS A 31 7.28 -44.65 4.85
CA LYS A 31 6.19 -43.72 4.58
C LYS A 31 6.46 -42.39 5.29
N THR A 32 6.61 -41.33 4.52
CA THR A 32 6.80 -39.97 5.01
C THR A 32 5.58 -39.14 4.66
N ARG A 33 5.16 -38.23 5.55
CA ARG A 33 4.08 -37.28 5.28
C ARG A 33 4.67 -36.02 4.66
N VAL A 34 3.95 -35.41 3.72
CA VAL A 34 4.37 -34.17 3.07
C VAL A 34 3.24 -33.15 3.16
N ILE A 35 3.58 -31.90 3.38
CA ILE A 35 2.62 -30.78 3.29
C ILE A 35 2.46 -30.44 1.81
N LEU A 36 1.26 -30.60 1.25
CA LEU A 36 1.03 -30.43 -0.20
C LEU A 36 1.25 -28.98 -0.67
N ASP A 37 0.87 -27.99 0.16
CA ASP A 37 1.05 -26.56 -0.12
C ASP A 37 2.08 -25.91 0.83
N HIS A 38 3.24 -26.56 0.96
CA HIS A 38 4.29 -26.16 1.91
C HIS A 38 4.67 -24.67 1.83
N ASP A 39 4.88 -24.15 0.63
CA ASP A 39 5.33 -22.77 0.44
C ASP A 39 4.24 -21.74 0.79
N GLU A 40 2.97 -22.05 0.50
CA GLU A 40 1.86 -21.21 0.97
C GLU A 40 1.75 -21.25 2.49
N PHE A 41 1.93 -22.42 3.09
CA PHE A 41 1.90 -22.56 4.55
C PHE A 41 3.02 -21.76 5.24
N LEU A 42 4.24 -21.77 4.69
CA LEU A 42 5.33 -20.94 5.21
C LEU A 42 5.01 -19.44 5.11
N LYS A 43 4.41 -19.00 3.99
CA LYS A 43 3.93 -17.61 3.86
C LYS A 43 2.88 -17.28 4.93
N ALA A 44 1.97 -18.20 5.23
CA ALA A 44 0.96 -17.99 6.27
C ALA A 44 1.62 -17.83 7.66
N LEU A 45 2.66 -18.61 7.98
CA LEU A 45 3.40 -18.48 9.24
C LEU A 45 4.11 -17.12 9.34
N ASP A 46 4.72 -16.64 8.25
CA ASP A 46 5.37 -15.33 8.20
C ASP A 46 4.37 -14.17 8.43
N LEU A 47 3.18 -14.28 7.84
CA LEU A 47 2.11 -13.27 8.01
C LEU A 47 1.65 -13.13 9.46
N ILE A 48 1.56 -14.24 10.22
CA ILE A 48 1.09 -14.22 11.63
C ILE A 48 2.22 -14.03 12.65
N GLN A 49 3.49 -14.17 12.27
CA GLN A 49 4.61 -14.02 13.20
C GLN A 49 4.66 -12.65 13.89
N GLN A 50 4.11 -11.62 13.25
CA GLN A 50 4.04 -10.26 13.79
C GLN A 50 2.85 -10.04 14.75
N ILE A 51 2.00 -11.06 14.97
CA ILE A 51 0.86 -11.01 15.88
C ILE A 51 1.20 -11.83 17.12
N ASP A 52 1.36 -11.16 18.27
CA ASP A 52 1.83 -11.78 19.53
C ASP A 52 1.08 -13.06 19.93
N ALA A 53 -0.23 -13.11 19.67
CA ALA A 53 -1.08 -14.26 19.97
C ALA A 53 -0.66 -15.57 19.26
N PHE A 54 0.15 -15.50 18.19
CA PHE A 54 0.59 -16.65 17.40
C PHE A 54 2.04 -17.06 17.65
N HIS A 55 2.76 -16.39 18.56
CA HIS A 55 4.19 -16.65 18.78
C HIS A 55 4.49 -18.11 19.15
N GLU A 56 3.64 -18.73 19.98
CA GLU A 56 3.77 -20.13 20.38
C GLU A 56 3.55 -21.10 19.20
N PHE A 57 2.61 -20.80 18.31
CA PHE A 57 2.37 -21.59 17.11
C PHE A 57 3.55 -21.51 16.14
N VAL A 58 4.05 -20.31 15.85
CA VAL A 58 5.22 -20.13 14.97
C VAL A 58 6.44 -20.88 15.52
N THR A 59 6.66 -20.79 16.83
CA THR A 59 7.73 -21.53 17.52
C THR A 59 7.53 -23.04 17.42
N THR A 60 6.30 -23.52 17.56
CA THR A 60 5.96 -24.94 17.45
C THR A 60 6.20 -25.47 16.05
N PHE A 61 5.73 -24.76 15.01
CA PHE A 61 5.94 -25.18 13.63
C PHE A 61 7.41 -25.12 13.18
N SER A 62 8.18 -24.19 13.73
CA SER A 62 9.62 -24.08 13.45
C SER A 62 10.42 -25.32 13.87
N LYS A 63 9.95 -26.06 14.89
CA LYS A 63 10.60 -27.31 15.35
C LYS A 63 10.58 -28.42 14.31
N TYR A 64 9.67 -28.36 13.33
CA TYR A 64 9.59 -29.35 12.24
C TYR A 64 10.57 -29.10 11.10
N ASN A 65 11.43 -28.05 11.18
CA ASN A 65 12.44 -27.72 10.17
C ASN A 65 11.88 -27.67 8.73
N LEU A 66 10.64 -27.19 8.58
CA LEU A 66 9.87 -27.23 7.33
C LEU A 66 10.66 -26.72 6.12
N THR A 67 11.40 -25.62 6.29
CA THR A 67 12.25 -25.01 5.26
C THR A 67 13.39 -25.92 4.77
N LEU A 68 14.00 -26.70 5.66
CA LEU A 68 15.11 -27.60 5.32
C LEU A 68 14.60 -28.94 4.78
N THR A 69 13.41 -29.36 5.21
CA THR A 69 12.83 -30.66 4.85
C THR A 69 11.88 -30.59 3.66
N GLY A 70 11.60 -29.39 3.12
CA GLY A 70 10.61 -29.21 2.05
C GLY A 70 9.22 -29.69 2.46
N GLY A 71 8.86 -29.50 3.73
CA GLY A 71 7.58 -29.96 4.27
C GLY A 71 7.47 -31.46 4.56
N LEU A 72 8.58 -32.20 4.56
CA LEU A 72 8.59 -33.60 4.97
C LEU A 72 8.46 -33.73 6.50
N LEU A 73 7.54 -34.59 6.93
CA LEU A 73 7.22 -34.89 8.32
C LEU A 73 7.37 -36.39 8.58
N HIS A 74 8.07 -36.73 9.68
CA HIS A 74 8.06 -38.09 10.20
C HIS A 74 6.65 -38.51 10.61
N GLU A 75 6.32 -39.79 10.43
CA GLU A 75 4.97 -40.32 10.70
C GLU A 75 4.49 -40.03 12.13
N LYS A 76 5.38 -40.17 13.13
CA LYS A 76 5.08 -39.82 14.53
C LYS A 76 4.78 -38.34 14.74
N SER A 77 5.48 -37.45 14.04
CA SER A 77 5.31 -36.00 14.14
C SER A 77 4.10 -35.48 13.36
N SER A 78 3.54 -36.29 12.45
CA SER A 78 2.41 -35.88 11.61
C SER A 78 1.10 -35.72 12.39
N GLY A 79 0.89 -36.50 13.46
CA GLY A 79 -0.25 -36.33 14.36
C GLY A 79 -0.18 -35.02 15.13
N GLU A 80 0.96 -34.76 15.78
CA GLU A 80 1.22 -33.51 16.51
C GLU A 80 1.10 -32.28 15.60
N PHE A 81 1.64 -32.36 14.38
CA PHE A 81 1.49 -31.29 13.39
C PHE A 81 0.02 -31.03 13.06
N LYS A 82 -0.78 -32.08 12.86
CA LYS A 82 -2.21 -31.94 12.55
C LYS A 82 -2.99 -31.33 13.72
N ASP A 83 -2.69 -31.74 14.95
CA ASP A 83 -3.32 -31.17 16.15
C ASP A 83 -2.96 -29.69 16.35
N ALA A 84 -1.69 -29.34 16.09
CA ALA A 84 -1.23 -27.95 16.09
C ALA A 84 -1.91 -27.13 14.98
N LEU A 85 -2.09 -27.70 13.78
CA LEU A 85 -2.76 -27.06 12.65
C LEU A 85 -4.25 -26.79 12.94
N VAL A 86 -4.95 -27.76 13.54
CA VAL A 86 -6.35 -27.59 13.96
C VAL A 86 -6.47 -26.50 15.03
N SER A 87 -5.53 -26.44 15.98
CA SER A 87 -5.51 -25.42 17.02
C SER A 87 -5.21 -24.04 16.46
N LEU A 88 -4.29 -23.94 15.49
CA LEU A 88 -3.99 -22.71 14.75
C LEU A 88 -5.22 -22.23 13.99
N SER A 89 -5.85 -23.10 13.18
CA SER A 89 -7.06 -22.77 12.41
C SER A 89 -8.16 -22.20 13.32
N LYS A 90 -8.44 -22.84 14.46
CA LYS A 90 -9.42 -22.35 15.44
C LYS A 90 -9.09 -20.97 15.99
N LEU A 91 -7.82 -20.71 16.33
CA LEU A 91 -7.41 -19.41 16.86
C LEU A 91 -7.45 -18.32 15.79
N VAL A 92 -6.98 -18.62 14.57
CA VAL A 92 -7.08 -17.73 13.41
C VAL A 92 -8.53 -17.37 13.17
N ASP A 93 -9.43 -18.35 13.19
CA ASP A 93 -10.87 -18.16 13.01
C ASP A 93 -11.48 -17.27 14.08
N ALA A 94 -11.22 -17.59 15.35
CA ALA A 94 -11.76 -16.83 16.47
C ALA A 94 -11.30 -15.36 16.42
N LEU A 95 -10.00 -15.13 16.20
CA LEU A 95 -9.45 -13.77 16.11
C LEU A 95 -9.93 -13.05 14.85
N TYR A 96 -9.99 -13.72 13.71
CA TYR A 96 -10.50 -13.13 12.48
C TYR A 96 -11.93 -12.65 12.65
N VAL A 97 -12.82 -13.51 13.17
CA VAL A 97 -14.24 -13.17 13.39
C VAL A 97 -14.39 -11.98 14.33
N GLU A 98 -13.67 -11.95 15.45
CA GLU A 98 -13.80 -10.84 16.41
C GLU A 98 -13.21 -9.54 15.88
N LEU A 99 -12.06 -9.57 15.22
CA LEU A 99 -11.44 -8.36 14.69
C LEU A 99 -12.16 -7.84 13.44
N ALA A 100 -12.69 -8.72 12.58
CA ALA A 100 -13.48 -8.31 11.40
C ALA A 100 -14.79 -7.61 11.77
N LYS A 101 -15.40 -7.94 12.93
CA LYS A 101 -16.56 -7.18 13.45
C LYS A 101 -16.24 -5.71 13.74
N ILE A 102 -14.98 -5.41 14.05
CA ILE A 102 -14.53 -4.06 14.42
C ILE A 102 -13.98 -3.34 13.17
N ALA A 103 -13.13 -4.00 12.41
CA ALA A 103 -12.40 -3.41 11.28
C ALA A 103 -13.15 -3.50 9.93
N GLY A 104 -14.24 -4.27 9.88
CA GLY A 104 -14.90 -4.69 8.65
C GLY A 104 -14.11 -5.76 7.90
N GLU A 105 -14.75 -6.36 6.89
CA GLU A 105 -14.09 -7.32 6.00
C GLU A 105 -13.12 -6.59 5.04
N PRO A 106 -11.97 -7.19 4.71
CA PRO A 106 -11.06 -6.67 3.70
C PRO A 106 -11.63 -6.79 2.29
N LYS A 107 -11.47 -5.75 1.48
CA LYS A 107 -11.79 -5.79 0.04
C LYS A 107 -10.58 -5.41 -0.78
N ALA A 108 -10.50 -5.95 -2.00
CA ALA A 108 -9.42 -5.63 -2.91
C ALA A 108 -9.49 -4.17 -3.42
N GLU A 109 -10.68 -3.57 -3.35
CA GLU A 109 -10.95 -2.18 -3.69
C GLU A 109 -10.81 -1.23 -2.49
N ASP A 110 -10.26 -1.69 -1.36
CA ASP A 110 -9.96 -0.84 -0.22
C ASP A 110 -8.57 -0.19 -0.38
N ILE A 111 -8.46 1.04 0.08
CA ILE A 111 -7.19 1.72 0.35
C ILE A 111 -7.11 2.10 1.83
N LEU A 112 -5.89 2.15 2.36
CA LEU A 112 -5.63 2.62 3.71
C LEU A 112 -4.92 3.97 3.63
N ILE A 113 -5.49 4.97 4.29
CA ILE A 113 -4.96 6.33 4.35
C ILE A 113 -4.56 6.63 5.79
N LYS A 114 -3.26 6.86 6.02
CA LYS A 114 -2.76 7.45 7.25
C LYS A 114 -2.84 8.96 7.14
N LEU A 115 -3.55 9.58 8.06
CA LEU A 115 -3.55 11.04 8.15
C LEU A 115 -2.24 11.57 8.73
N PRO A 116 -1.82 12.79 8.35
CA PRO A 116 -0.80 13.54 9.08
C PRO A 116 -1.15 13.71 10.56
N PRO A 117 -0.21 14.14 11.42
CA PRO A 117 -0.51 14.46 12.81
C PRO A 117 -1.67 15.45 12.93
N ILE A 118 -2.76 15.02 13.57
CA ILE A 118 -3.97 15.82 13.81
C ILE A 118 -3.97 16.28 15.26
N SER A 119 -4.10 17.60 15.49
CA SER A 119 -4.09 18.17 16.83
C SER A 119 -5.48 18.47 17.39
N ASP A 120 -6.44 18.78 16.51
CA ASP A 120 -7.81 19.12 16.88
C ASP A 120 -8.83 18.72 15.80
N PHE A 121 -10.13 18.94 16.08
CA PHE A 121 -11.21 18.64 15.14
C PHE A 121 -11.18 19.50 13.87
N LYS A 122 -10.59 20.69 13.93
CA LYS A 122 -10.49 21.60 12.78
C LYS A 122 -9.44 21.10 11.80
N ASP A 123 -8.32 20.58 12.30
CA ASP A 123 -7.31 19.89 11.53
C ASP A 123 -7.89 18.63 10.89
N LEU A 124 -8.63 17.82 11.67
CA LEU A 124 -9.27 16.61 11.13
C LEU A 124 -10.23 16.96 9.98
N SER A 125 -11.09 17.95 10.15
CA SER A 125 -12.03 18.40 9.13
C SER A 125 -11.31 18.85 7.87
N LYS A 126 -10.30 19.72 8.00
CA LYS A 126 -9.53 20.23 6.85
C LYS A 126 -8.83 19.10 6.09
N THR A 127 -8.15 18.22 6.82
CA THR A 127 -7.42 17.10 6.22
C THR A 127 -8.40 16.14 5.53
N SER A 128 -9.55 15.88 6.14
CA SER A 128 -10.61 15.06 5.52
C SER A 128 -11.14 15.69 4.24
N ASP A 129 -11.39 17.00 4.23
CA ASP A 129 -11.84 17.75 3.04
C ASP A 129 -10.79 17.71 1.92
N VAL A 130 -9.50 17.78 2.27
CA VAL A 130 -8.40 17.66 1.30
C VAL A 130 -8.37 16.27 0.68
N PHE A 131 -8.48 15.20 1.47
CA PHE A 131 -8.52 13.83 0.95
C PHE A 131 -9.78 13.55 0.12
N ASP A 132 -10.95 14.01 0.57
CA ASP A 132 -12.18 13.92 -0.21
C ASP A 132 -11.99 14.60 -1.57
N LYS A 133 -11.39 15.80 -1.61
CA LYS A 133 -11.09 16.50 -2.85
C LYS A 133 -10.08 15.76 -3.73
N ILE A 134 -9.00 15.23 -3.17
CA ILE A 134 -7.98 14.46 -3.91
C ILE A 134 -8.64 13.27 -4.63
N LEU A 135 -9.45 12.51 -3.89
CA LEU A 135 -10.06 11.27 -4.36
C LEU A 135 -11.24 11.55 -5.30
N SER A 136 -12.20 12.37 -4.88
CA SER A 136 -13.42 12.65 -5.65
C SER A 136 -13.13 13.23 -7.03
N GLN A 137 -12.16 14.14 -7.14
CA GLN A 137 -11.77 14.74 -8.42
C GLN A 137 -11.08 13.76 -9.37
N ALA A 138 -10.44 12.72 -8.82
CA ALA A 138 -9.73 11.73 -9.59
C ALA A 138 -10.63 10.60 -10.07
N ILE A 139 -11.44 10.02 -9.17
CA ILE A 139 -12.06 8.71 -9.40
C ILE A 139 -13.58 8.76 -9.59
N ILE A 140 -14.26 9.84 -9.17
CA ILE A 140 -15.72 9.96 -9.32
C ILE A 140 -16.04 10.56 -10.70
N ASN A 141 -16.10 9.69 -11.70
CA ASN A 141 -16.47 10.03 -13.07
C ASN A 141 -16.95 8.76 -13.80
N SER A 142 -17.56 8.93 -14.98
CA SER A 142 -18.13 7.82 -15.77
C SER A 142 -17.09 6.83 -16.29
N THR A 143 -15.83 7.23 -16.42
CA THR A 143 -14.75 6.38 -16.96
C THR A 143 -14.17 5.46 -15.90
N ILE A 144 -13.88 6.00 -14.71
CA ILE A 144 -13.27 5.25 -13.60
C ILE A 144 -14.34 4.54 -12.75
N ASN A 145 -15.54 5.11 -12.69
CA ASN A 145 -16.67 4.63 -11.91
C ASN A 145 -16.30 4.33 -10.44
N GLY A 146 -15.46 5.21 -9.87
CA GLY A 146 -15.02 5.10 -8.48
C GLY A 146 -16.00 5.74 -7.50
N GLN A 147 -15.82 5.42 -6.22
CA GLN A 147 -16.54 6.01 -5.10
C GLN A 147 -15.58 6.31 -3.95
N VAL A 148 -16.05 7.02 -2.93
CA VAL A 148 -15.25 7.29 -1.72
C VAL A 148 -16.15 7.01 -0.52
N VAL A 149 -15.93 5.87 0.14
CA VAL A 149 -16.71 5.48 1.32
C VAL A 149 -15.77 5.12 2.45
N ILE A 150 -15.84 5.83 3.57
CA ILE A 150 -15.08 5.50 4.78
C ILE A 150 -15.75 4.31 5.45
N GLU A 151 -15.06 3.18 5.50
CA GLU A 151 -15.56 1.94 6.10
C GLU A 151 -15.09 1.74 7.55
N GLY A 152 -14.01 2.40 7.94
CA GLY A 152 -13.46 2.28 9.28
C GLY A 152 -12.39 3.30 9.57
N VAL A 153 -12.23 3.59 10.87
CA VAL A 153 -11.16 4.44 11.39
C VAL A 153 -10.52 3.72 12.58
N GLU A 154 -9.19 3.66 12.58
CA GLU A 154 -8.42 3.10 13.69
C GLU A 154 -7.79 4.21 14.53
N ASN A 155 -7.86 4.03 15.86
CA ASN A 155 -7.30 4.97 16.82
C ASN A 155 -5.81 4.72 17.07
N GLY A 156 -5.03 5.80 17.11
CA GLY A 156 -3.57 5.79 17.21
C GLY A 156 -2.97 6.82 16.26
N SER A 157 -2.11 6.38 15.33
CA SER A 157 -2.00 7.10 14.04
C SER A 157 -3.34 6.93 13.33
N ILE A 158 -4.02 8.01 12.97
CA ILE A 158 -5.37 7.93 12.38
C ILE A 158 -5.25 7.28 11.00
N TRP A 159 -5.62 6.00 10.92
CA TRP A 159 -5.74 5.26 9.67
C TRP A 159 -7.22 5.16 9.31
N MET A 160 -7.53 5.51 8.07
CA MET A 160 -8.86 5.39 7.49
C MET A 160 -8.85 4.29 6.44
N LYS A 161 -9.77 3.34 6.56
CA LYS A 161 -10.07 2.38 5.50
C LYS A 161 -11.14 2.99 4.59
N VAL A 162 -10.79 3.16 3.31
CA VAL A 162 -11.66 3.79 2.32
C VAL A 162 -11.90 2.82 1.18
N TYR A 163 -13.16 2.48 0.94
CA TYR A 163 -13.58 1.68 -0.19
C TYR A 163 -13.76 2.58 -1.42
N VAL A 164 -13.11 2.21 -2.52
CA VAL A 164 -13.07 3.04 -3.74
C VAL A 164 -13.84 2.49 -4.93
N GLY A 165 -14.48 1.33 -4.76
CA GLY A 165 -15.50 0.79 -5.67
C GLY A 165 -15.00 -0.05 -6.85
N SER A 166 -13.82 0.24 -7.39
CA SER A 166 -13.26 -0.55 -8.50
C SER A 166 -11.74 -0.69 -8.37
N LEU A 167 -11.19 -1.79 -8.88
CA LEU A 167 -9.74 -1.97 -8.97
C LEU A 167 -9.08 -0.90 -9.85
N THR A 168 -9.78 -0.42 -10.89
CA THR A 168 -9.30 0.70 -11.72
C THR A 168 -9.15 1.99 -10.92
N ALA A 169 -10.08 2.26 -9.98
CA ALA A 169 -9.96 3.39 -9.06
C ALA A 169 -8.74 3.22 -8.13
N VAL A 170 -8.52 2.02 -7.56
CA VAL A 170 -7.33 1.72 -6.75
C VAL A 170 -6.05 1.95 -7.56
N SER A 171 -5.99 1.47 -8.80
CA SER A 171 -4.84 1.65 -9.68
C SER A 171 -4.55 3.12 -9.97
N LEU A 172 -5.58 3.92 -10.29
CA LEU A 172 -5.44 5.36 -10.50
C LEU A 172 -4.96 6.07 -9.22
N ILE A 173 -5.47 5.69 -8.06
CA ILE A 173 -5.00 6.21 -6.76
C ILE A 173 -3.54 5.82 -6.52
N GLY A 174 -3.13 4.61 -6.86
CA GLY A 174 -1.74 4.17 -6.80
C GLY A 174 -0.84 5.04 -7.68
N GLY A 175 -1.24 5.26 -8.93
CA GLY A 175 -0.56 6.18 -9.85
C GLY A 175 -0.48 7.60 -9.31
N LEU A 176 -1.57 8.15 -8.80
CA LEU A 176 -1.60 9.48 -8.17
C LEU A 176 -0.65 9.58 -6.98
N THR A 177 -0.62 8.53 -6.16
CA THR A 177 0.23 8.44 -4.98
C THR A 177 1.70 8.37 -5.37
N TRP A 178 2.03 7.64 -6.43
CA TRP A 178 3.38 7.61 -6.99
C TRP A 178 3.81 8.98 -7.52
N SER A 179 2.99 9.60 -8.37
CA SER A 179 3.25 10.93 -8.91
C SER A 179 3.38 11.98 -7.80
N ALA A 180 2.56 11.87 -6.74
CA ALA A 180 2.64 12.74 -5.57
C ALA A 180 3.92 12.51 -4.76
N ALA A 181 4.40 11.27 -4.63
CA ALA A 181 5.68 10.96 -3.98
C ALA A 181 6.86 11.58 -4.77
N VAL A 182 6.85 11.47 -6.10
CA VAL A 182 7.82 12.10 -6.99
C VAL A 182 7.79 13.64 -6.85
N ALA A 183 6.60 14.23 -6.85
CA ALA A 183 6.42 15.67 -6.67
C ALA A 183 6.90 16.14 -5.27
N ASN A 184 6.58 15.39 -4.21
CA ASN A 184 7.05 15.68 -2.85
C ASN A 184 8.57 15.65 -2.78
N LYS A 185 9.22 14.62 -3.35
CA LYS A 185 10.69 14.57 -3.44
C LYS A 185 11.25 15.83 -4.09
N LYS A 186 10.67 16.27 -5.22
CA LYS A 186 11.10 17.50 -5.91
C LYS A 186 10.82 18.76 -5.10
N TYR A 187 9.72 18.83 -4.35
CA TYR A 187 9.48 19.94 -3.43
C TYR A 187 10.54 20.01 -2.32
N GLN A 188 10.95 18.86 -1.75
CA GLN A 188 12.00 18.83 -0.73
C GLN A 188 13.36 19.25 -1.31
N GLU A 189 13.73 18.73 -2.48
CA GLU A 189 14.95 19.16 -3.20
C GLU A 189 14.93 20.66 -3.48
N SER A 190 13.79 21.18 -3.93
CA SER A 190 13.60 22.61 -4.23
C SER A 190 13.77 23.48 -2.99
N ARG A 191 13.21 23.06 -1.84
CA ARG A 191 13.36 23.77 -0.57
C ARG A 191 14.82 23.79 -0.11
N TYR A 192 15.54 22.69 -0.28
CA TYR A 192 16.97 22.61 0.05
C TYR A 192 17.81 23.55 -0.83
N ILE A 193 17.58 23.53 -2.15
CA ILE A 193 18.26 24.44 -3.09
C ILE A 193 17.94 25.89 -2.76
N GLU A 194 16.68 26.21 -2.46
CA GLU A 194 16.27 27.57 -2.08
C GLU A 194 17.03 28.07 -0.84
N GLN A 195 17.19 27.22 0.18
CA GLN A 195 17.99 27.56 1.36
C GLN A 195 19.46 27.82 1.01
N LEU A 196 20.05 26.97 0.14
CA LEU A 196 21.43 27.14 -0.31
C LEU A 196 21.62 28.43 -1.10
N VAL A 197 20.74 28.72 -2.07
CA VAL A 197 20.77 29.94 -2.90
C VAL A 197 20.61 31.19 -2.04
N ARG A 198 19.76 31.15 -1.01
CA ARG A 198 19.60 32.27 -0.07
C ARG A 198 20.89 32.58 0.70
N GLN A 199 21.68 31.56 1.04
CA GLN A 199 22.96 31.68 1.77
C GLN A 199 24.13 32.12 0.89
N GLN A 200 24.05 31.99 -0.43
CA GLN A 200 25.12 32.41 -1.33
C GLN A 200 25.17 33.94 -1.50
N ASP A 201 26.36 34.47 -1.75
CA ASP A 201 26.60 35.89 -2.10
C ASP A 201 26.25 36.17 -3.57
N LEU A 202 25.01 35.90 -3.96
CA LEU A 202 24.45 36.22 -5.28
C LEU A 202 23.64 37.52 -5.24
N GLN A 203 23.52 38.17 -6.39
CA GLN A 203 22.60 39.28 -6.57
C GLN A 203 21.15 38.80 -6.38
N ASN A 204 20.28 39.63 -5.79
CA ASN A 204 18.89 39.26 -5.48
C ASN A 204 18.13 38.76 -6.71
N ASP A 205 18.28 39.43 -7.86
CA ASP A 205 17.62 39.05 -9.12
C ASP A 205 18.03 37.64 -9.59
N GLN A 206 19.28 37.25 -9.35
CA GLN A 206 19.79 35.90 -9.68
C GLN A 206 19.22 34.85 -8.74
N LYS A 207 19.08 35.17 -7.45
CA LYS A 207 18.44 34.28 -6.46
C LYS A 207 16.98 34.03 -6.82
N GLU A 208 16.24 35.09 -7.14
CA GLU A 208 14.84 34.99 -7.55
C GLU A 208 14.67 34.17 -8.83
N LEU A 209 15.53 34.39 -9.82
CA LEU A 209 15.50 33.62 -11.06
C LEU A 209 15.70 32.12 -10.80
N MET A 210 16.68 31.75 -9.97
CA MET A 210 16.94 30.34 -9.63
C MET A 210 15.75 29.69 -8.93
N ILE A 211 15.16 30.37 -7.93
CA ILE A 211 13.98 29.87 -7.21
C ILE A 211 12.81 29.69 -8.18
N LYS A 212 12.58 30.66 -9.07
CA LYS A 212 11.51 30.61 -10.06
C LYS A 212 11.67 29.46 -11.05
N VAL A 213 12.88 29.25 -11.58
CA VAL A 213 13.19 28.13 -12.47
C VAL A 213 12.89 26.81 -11.78
N GLN A 214 13.29 26.66 -10.51
CA GLN A 214 13.06 25.43 -9.76
C GLN A 214 11.55 25.14 -9.52
N GLN A 215 10.77 26.18 -9.21
CA GLN A 215 9.32 26.07 -9.09
C GLN A 215 8.67 25.68 -10.43
N GLN A 216 9.13 26.27 -11.54
CA GLN A 216 8.64 25.93 -12.88
C GLN A 216 8.97 24.49 -13.25
N THR A 217 10.18 24.00 -12.99
CA THR A 217 10.56 22.60 -13.22
C THR A 217 9.67 21.64 -12.45
N THR A 218 9.35 21.95 -11.19
CA THR A 218 8.44 21.12 -10.38
C THR A 218 7.02 21.13 -10.96
N GLN A 219 6.54 22.27 -11.44
CA GLN A 219 5.24 22.37 -12.08
C GLN A 219 5.17 21.59 -13.40
N MET A 220 6.22 21.67 -14.24
CA MET A 220 6.32 20.91 -15.49
C MET A 220 6.28 19.39 -15.23
N LEU A 221 6.91 18.94 -14.14
CA LEU A 221 6.86 17.54 -13.74
C LEU A 221 5.45 17.11 -13.34
N ILE A 222 4.77 17.88 -12.47
CA ILE A 222 3.38 17.59 -12.07
C ILE A 222 2.46 17.57 -13.30
N ASP A 223 2.69 18.49 -14.25
CA ASP A 223 1.95 18.56 -15.48
C ASP A 223 2.15 17.30 -16.34
N ALA A 224 3.39 16.84 -16.50
CA ALA A 224 3.70 15.61 -17.21
C ALA A 224 3.08 14.37 -16.55
N GLU A 225 3.17 14.27 -15.22
CA GLU A 225 2.58 13.18 -14.43
C GLU A 225 1.07 13.12 -14.58
N ALA A 226 0.38 14.26 -14.48
CA ALA A 226 -1.07 14.29 -14.67
C ALA A 226 -1.49 13.90 -16.10
N VAL A 227 -0.75 14.31 -17.12
CA VAL A 227 -0.99 13.91 -18.51
C VAL A 227 -0.75 12.42 -18.71
N HIS A 228 0.29 11.86 -18.10
CA HIS A 228 0.55 10.42 -18.13
C HIS A 228 -0.59 9.63 -17.50
N LEU A 229 -1.00 9.98 -16.28
CA LEU A 229 -2.14 9.36 -15.60
C LEU A 229 -3.42 9.47 -16.42
N TYR A 230 -3.66 10.61 -17.05
CA TYR A 230 -4.82 10.77 -17.92
C TYR A 230 -4.81 9.75 -19.08
N HIS A 231 -3.71 9.67 -19.83
CA HIS A 231 -3.62 8.75 -20.97
C HIS A 231 -3.67 7.27 -20.57
N GLU A 232 -3.11 6.93 -19.41
CA GLU A 232 -3.09 5.56 -18.90
C GLU A 232 -4.50 5.07 -18.51
N TYR A 233 -5.28 5.91 -17.84
CA TYR A 233 -6.54 5.50 -17.21
C TYR A 233 -7.80 5.90 -17.98
N PHE A 234 -7.79 7.01 -18.74
CA PHE A 234 -8.99 7.53 -19.37
C PHE A 234 -9.16 7.09 -20.83
N LYS A 235 -8.07 6.73 -21.52
CA LYS A 235 -8.05 6.11 -22.87
C LYS A 235 -8.99 6.76 -23.90
N THR A 236 -9.27 8.05 -23.77
CA THR A 236 -10.08 8.83 -24.71
C THR A 236 -9.19 9.37 -25.82
N GLY A 237 -9.69 9.36 -27.06
CA GLY A 237 -8.96 9.87 -28.24
C GLY A 237 -8.75 11.39 -28.23
N ASP A 238 -9.59 12.11 -27.47
CA ASP A 238 -9.45 13.54 -27.24
C ASP A 238 -8.97 13.79 -25.80
N SER A 239 -8.06 14.76 -25.66
CA SER A 239 -7.59 15.25 -24.36
C SER A 239 -8.70 16.05 -23.69
N ASP A 240 -9.01 15.73 -22.43
CA ASP A 240 -9.90 16.48 -21.54
C ASP A 240 -9.04 17.35 -20.60
N PRO A 241 -8.87 18.65 -20.90
CA PRO A 241 -8.05 19.54 -20.08
C PRO A 241 -8.58 19.68 -18.65
N ASP A 242 -9.89 19.56 -18.45
CA ASP A 242 -10.50 19.68 -17.12
C ASP A 242 -10.14 18.48 -16.25
N GLN A 243 -10.19 17.27 -16.81
CA GLN A 243 -9.76 16.08 -16.08
C GLN A 243 -8.26 16.10 -15.80
N ILE A 244 -7.44 16.54 -16.74
CA ILE A 244 -6.00 16.71 -16.51
C ILE A 244 -5.75 17.72 -15.39
N ASN A 245 -6.45 18.86 -15.38
CA ASN A 245 -6.33 19.86 -14.33
C ASN A 245 -6.78 19.33 -12.96
N ARG A 246 -7.82 18.50 -12.90
CA ARG A 246 -8.23 17.79 -11.69
C ARG A 246 -7.12 16.87 -11.18
N LEU A 247 -6.51 16.07 -12.06
CA LEU A 247 -5.39 15.19 -11.70
C LEU A 247 -4.17 15.99 -11.22
N LYS A 248 -3.80 17.10 -11.88
CA LYS A 248 -2.74 18.00 -11.43
C LYS A 248 -2.98 18.50 -10.01
N LEU A 249 -4.21 18.92 -9.72
CA LEU A 249 -4.59 19.40 -8.39
C LEU A 249 -4.51 18.28 -7.35
N SER A 250 -5.01 17.08 -7.67
CA SER A 250 -4.90 15.91 -6.78
C SER A 250 -3.45 15.54 -6.49
N VAL A 251 -2.56 15.51 -7.49
CA VAL A 251 -1.12 15.23 -7.31
C VAL A 251 -0.49 16.27 -6.38
N LYS A 252 -0.77 17.55 -6.61
CA LYS A 252 -0.23 18.64 -5.78
C LYS A 252 -0.69 18.52 -4.32
N LEU A 253 -2.00 18.39 -4.10
CA LEU A 253 -2.58 18.29 -2.76
C LEU A 253 -2.04 17.05 -2.03
N LEU A 254 -1.99 15.91 -2.70
CA LEU A 254 -1.47 14.69 -2.10
C LEU A 254 0.03 14.79 -1.79
N ALA A 255 0.82 15.44 -2.65
CA ALA A 255 2.25 15.67 -2.38
C ALA A 255 2.45 16.54 -1.12
N GLU A 256 1.61 17.56 -0.93
CA GLU A 256 1.60 18.39 0.28
C GLU A 256 1.21 17.57 1.51
N GLU A 257 0.21 16.70 1.45
CA GLU A 257 -0.18 15.83 2.57
C GLU A 257 0.90 14.78 2.90
N ILE A 258 1.52 14.17 1.89
CA ILE A 258 2.67 13.26 2.08
C ILE A 258 3.82 14.01 2.77
N SER A 259 4.07 15.27 2.39
CA SER A 259 5.10 16.10 3.05
C SER A 259 4.85 16.34 4.54
N LYS A 260 3.57 16.25 4.98
CA LYS A 260 3.14 16.36 6.38
C LYS A 260 3.11 15.01 7.10
N GLY A 261 3.40 13.90 6.41
CA GLY A 261 3.43 12.55 6.98
C GLY A 261 2.20 11.71 6.67
N ALA A 262 1.39 12.08 5.67
CA ALA A 262 0.34 11.20 5.17
C ALA A 262 0.92 10.01 4.41
N GLU A 263 0.24 8.87 4.47
CA GLU A 263 0.56 7.66 3.71
C GLU A 263 -0.71 7.12 3.06
N VAL A 264 -0.61 6.66 1.82
CA VAL A 264 -1.69 5.96 1.11
C VAL A 264 -1.14 4.63 0.62
N ILE A 265 -1.74 3.53 1.05
CA ILE A 265 -1.31 2.18 0.70
C ILE A 265 -2.52 1.35 0.24
N PRO A 266 -2.31 0.35 -0.63
CA PRO A 266 -3.38 -0.56 -1.04
C PRO A 266 -3.70 -1.55 0.08
N ALA A 267 -4.89 -2.14 0.05
CA ALA A 267 -5.20 -3.33 0.84
C ALA A 267 -4.24 -4.50 0.51
N LEU A 268 -3.92 -5.34 1.50
CA LEU A 268 -3.17 -6.60 1.29
C LEU A 268 -3.95 -7.57 0.40
N ALA A 269 -5.27 -7.46 0.36
CA ALA A 269 -6.15 -8.22 -0.52
C ALA A 269 -6.08 -7.77 -2.00
N ALA A 270 -5.49 -6.60 -2.29
CA ALA A 270 -5.34 -6.13 -3.66
C ALA A 270 -4.39 -7.05 -4.47
N PRO A 271 -4.63 -7.19 -5.78
CA PRO A 271 -3.69 -7.88 -6.68
C PRO A 271 -2.28 -7.27 -6.68
N GLU A 272 -1.25 -8.09 -6.91
CA GLU A 272 0.15 -7.64 -6.88
C GLU A 272 0.48 -6.59 -7.96
N ASP A 273 -0.12 -6.70 -9.15
CA ASP A 273 -0.01 -5.69 -10.21
C ASP A 273 -0.54 -4.33 -9.77
N VAL A 274 -1.61 -4.30 -8.96
CA VAL A 274 -2.14 -3.07 -8.34
C VAL A 274 -1.23 -2.57 -7.23
N LYS A 275 -0.74 -3.45 -6.35
CA LYS A 275 0.16 -3.05 -5.24
C LYS A 275 1.43 -2.39 -5.74
N ASN A 276 1.99 -2.89 -6.83
CA ASN A 276 3.18 -2.34 -7.47
C ASN A 276 2.98 -0.92 -8.04
N LEU A 277 1.76 -0.41 -8.10
CA LEU A 277 1.48 0.98 -8.51
C LEU A 277 1.73 1.99 -7.38
N PHE A 278 1.77 1.54 -6.12
CA PHE A 278 2.02 2.41 -4.97
C PHE A 278 3.52 2.51 -4.68
N PRO A 279 4.02 3.70 -4.31
CA PRO A 279 5.41 3.87 -3.93
C PRO A 279 5.69 3.24 -2.57
N ASP A 280 6.94 2.86 -2.33
CA ASP A 280 7.38 2.52 -0.97
C ASP A 280 7.42 3.79 -0.11
N MET A 281 6.39 3.95 0.72
CA MET A 281 6.25 5.08 1.65
C MET A 281 7.40 5.19 2.66
N LYS A 282 8.14 4.11 2.90
CA LYS A 282 9.32 4.13 3.78
C LYS A 282 10.57 4.63 3.07
N ASN A 283 10.57 4.65 1.73
CA ASN A 283 11.70 5.05 0.90
C ASN A 283 11.30 6.09 -0.17
N LEU A 284 10.61 7.15 0.24
CA LEU A 284 10.25 8.27 -0.64
C LEU A 284 11.46 8.92 -1.37
N PRO A 285 12.67 9.05 -0.77
CA PRO A 285 13.82 9.60 -1.49
C PRO A 285 14.25 8.75 -2.69
N GLY A 286 14.01 7.44 -2.66
CA GLY A 286 14.32 6.51 -3.74
C GLY A 286 13.30 6.49 -4.88
N VAL A 287 12.17 7.19 -4.75
CA VAL A 287 11.12 7.18 -5.78
C VAL A 287 11.58 7.98 -7.01
N GLU A 288 11.38 7.39 -8.19
CA GLU A 288 11.67 8.00 -9.49
C GLU A 288 10.40 8.12 -10.33
N SER A 289 10.38 9.09 -11.24
CA SER A 289 9.29 9.26 -12.20
C SER A 289 9.24 8.07 -13.15
N ARG A 290 8.03 7.58 -13.43
CA ARG A 290 7.79 6.49 -14.40
C ARG A 290 7.66 6.99 -15.84
N ILE A 291 7.61 8.31 -16.02
CA ILE A 291 7.55 8.93 -17.34
C ILE A 291 8.94 8.87 -17.94
N LYS A 292 9.06 8.34 -19.17
CA LYS A 292 10.30 8.45 -19.95
C LYS A 292 10.61 9.94 -20.13
N GLN A 293 11.65 10.42 -19.46
CA GLN A 293 12.18 11.74 -19.74
C GLN A 293 12.69 11.72 -21.18
N ILE A 294 12.30 12.72 -21.98
CA ILE A 294 12.92 12.92 -23.28
C ILE A 294 14.35 13.33 -22.97
N ASP A 295 15.32 12.47 -23.28
CA ASP A 295 16.73 12.84 -23.23
C ASP A 295 16.90 14.12 -24.05
N ASP A 296 17.35 15.19 -23.40
CA ASP A 296 17.85 16.37 -24.09
C ASP A 296 19.01 15.90 -24.98
N LYS A 297 18.70 15.70 -26.27
CA LYS A 297 19.70 15.45 -27.30
C LYS A 297 20.67 16.63 -27.28
N LYS A 298 21.85 16.40 -26.71
CA LYS A 298 23.05 17.20 -26.96
C LYS A 298 23.46 17.12 -28.42
#